data_AF-A0A7J4ME40-F1
#
_entry.id   AF-A0A7J4ME40-F1
#
_cell.length_a   1.000
_cell.length_b   1.000
_cell.length_c   1.000
_cell.angle_alpha   90.00
_cell.angle_beta   90.00
_cell.angle_gamma   90.00
#
_symmetry.space_group_name_H-M   'P 1'
#
loop_
_entity.id
_entity.type
_entity.pdbx_description
1 polymer ?
#
loop_
_entity_poly.entity_id
_entity_poly.type
_entity_poly.pdbx_seq_one_letter_code
_entity_poly.pdbx_strand_id
1 'polypeptide(L)'
;MKKGFKVSIITHHPEIFAAKDKNLSKNGITKRIIAKLTNKSNKVLNFFKKFLDNGGEIKVKIPEESDIIQEIRNKRPLGALMTTNFIYGKEPKFNFHFNIITGIDDKYVYVNDPLPDSRGGKKKYTKKDFFYGLYASAYGDLDNVSLLLVRKP
;
A
#
# COMPACT_ATOMS: atom_id res chain seq x y z
N MET A 1 -2.29 3.05 21.28
CA MET A 1 -0.81 3.21 21.29
C MET A 1 -0.44 4.53 21.97
N LYS A 2 0.05 4.52 23.23
CA LYS A 2 0.44 5.76 23.95
C LYS A 2 1.96 6.06 23.93
N LYS A 3 2.76 5.23 23.25
CA LYS A 3 4.18 5.45 22.89
C LYS A 3 4.55 4.80 21.53
N GLY A 4 3.61 4.77 20.58
CA GLY A 4 3.72 3.98 19.34
C GLY A 4 3.91 4.82 18.08
N PHE A 5 4.29 4.18 16.98
CA PHE A 5 4.37 4.81 15.67
C PHE A 5 2.98 5.28 15.18
N LYS A 6 2.96 6.41 14.48
CA LYS A 6 1.82 6.81 13.65
C LYS A 6 1.88 6.04 12.34
N VAL A 7 0.89 5.18 12.10
CA VAL A 7 0.82 4.33 10.91
C VAL A 7 -0.35 4.77 10.04
N SER A 8 -0.08 5.00 8.76
CA SER A 8 -1.11 5.35 7.78
C SER A 8 -0.98 4.53 6.50
N ILE A 9 -2.13 4.20 5.89
CA ILE A 9 -2.20 3.56 4.58
C ILE A 9 -2.73 4.57 3.56
N ILE A 10 -2.05 4.71 2.43
CA ILE A 10 -2.57 5.44 1.25
C ILE A 10 -3.08 4.39 0.26
N THR A 11 -4.37 4.40 -0.06
CA THR A 11 -4.98 3.44 -1.01
C THR A 11 -6.22 4.02 -1.69
N HIS A 12 -6.53 3.51 -2.89
CA HIS A 12 -7.77 3.80 -3.62
C HIS A 12 -8.38 2.49 -4.14
N HIS A 13 -8.63 1.53 -3.24
CA HIS A 13 -9.21 0.26 -3.66
C HIS A 13 -10.60 0.47 -4.32
N PRO A 14 -10.78 0.16 -5.61
CA PRO A 14 -11.97 0.56 -6.37
C PRO A 14 -13.26 -0.15 -5.93
N GLU A 15 -13.17 -1.33 -5.32
CA GLU A 15 -14.36 -2.00 -4.76
C GLU A 15 -14.89 -1.34 -3.46
N ILE A 16 -14.07 -0.52 -2.80
CA ILE A 16 -14.38 0.12 -1.51
C ILE A 16 -14.67 1.61 -1.70
N PHE A 17 -13.83 2.30 -2.48
CA PHE A 17 -13.84 3.76 -2.62
C PHE A 17 -14.02 4.20 -4.07
N ALA A 18 -14.81 5.25 -4.27
CA ALA A 18 -14.88 5.98 -5.53
C ALA A 18 -13.91 7.18 -5.53
N ALA A 19 -13.62 7.77 -6.68
CA ALA A 19 -12.76 8.98 -6.77
C ALA A 19 -13.28 10.16 -5.92
N LYS A 20 -14.61 10.29 -5.80
CA LYS A 20 -15.25 11.32 -4.96
C LYS A 20 -15.02 11.14 -3.45
N ASP A 21 -14.62 9.94 -3.03
CA ASP A 21 -14.45 9.58 -1.62
C ASP A 21 -13.10 10.07 -1.04
N LYS A 22 -12.27 10.76 -1.84
CA LYS A 22 -10.94 11.26 -1.45
C LYS A 22 -10.92 12.14 -0.19
N ASN A 23 -12.05 12.77 0.13
CA ASN A 23 -12.21 13.69 1.26
C ASN A 23 -13.02 13.08 2.41
N LEU A 24 -13.27 11.77 2.42
CA LEU A 24 -13.99 11.13 3.52
C LEU A 24 -13.23 11.28 4.84
N SER A 25 -13.97 11.59 5.90
CA SER A 25 -13.46 11.54 7.27
C SER A 25 -13.15 10.10 7.69
N LYS A 26 -12.36 9.92 8.75
CA LYS A 26 -12.12 8.59 9.34
C LYS A 26 -13.42 7.82 9.60
N ASN A 27 -14.43 8.49 10.17
CA ASN A 27 -15.74 7.89 10.41
C ASN A 27 -16.45 7.48 9.10
N GLY A 28 -16.35 8.30 8.05
CA GLY A 28 -16.88 7.98 6.73
C GLY A 28 -16.22 6.74 6.12
N ILE A 29 -14.88 6.67 6.20
CA ILE A 29 -14.09 5.52 5.75
C ILE A 29 -14.48 4.25 6.52
N THR A 30 -14.52 4.31 7.85
CA THR A 30 -14.93 3.17 8.71
C THR A 30 -16.32 2.67 8.33
N LYS A 31 -17.30 3.58 8.15
CA LYS A 31 -18.66 3.20 7.74
C LYS A 31 -18.68 2.47 6.39
N ARG A 32 -17.87 2.91 5.42
CA ARG A 32 -17.76 2.28 4.08
C ARG A 32 -17.24 0.84 4.19
N ILE A 33 -16.20 0.63 4.99
CA ILE A 33 -15.60 -0.69 5.23
C ILE A 33 -16.61 -1.62 5.92
N ILE A 34 -17.28 -1.14 6.98
CA ILE A 34 -18.29 -1.93 7.72
C ILE A 34 -19.46 -2.32 6.82
N ALA A 35 -19.98 -1.40 5.99
CA ALA A 35 -21.08 -1.70 5.07
C ALA A 35 -20.72 -2.76 4.02
N LYS A 36 -19.43 -2.93 3.70
CA LYS A 36 -18.96 -4.00 2.82
C LYS A 36 -18.78 -5.33 3.55
N LEU A 37 -18.40 -5.31 4.83
CA LEU A 37 -18.28 -6.50 5.69
C LEU A 37 -19.61 -7.24 5.89
N THR A 38 -20.71 -6.50 6.02
CA THR A 38 -22.05 -7.11 6.20
C THR A 38 -22.50 -7.89 4.96
N ASN A 39 -21.98 -7.53 3.78
CA ASN A 39 -22.35 -8.17 2.50
C ASN A 39 -21.38 -9.28 2.09
N LYS A 40 -20.15 -9.31 2.64
CA LYS A 40 -19.14 -10.36 2.46
C LYS A 40 -18.27 -10.45 3.71
N SER A 41 -18.20 -11.62 4.34
CA SER A 41 -17.19 -11.90 5.37
C SER A 41 -15.80 -12.01 4.72
N ASN A 42 -15.17 -10.85 4.47
CA ASN A 42 -13.84 -10.77 3.89
C ASN A 42 -12.80 -10.51 5.00
N LYS A 43 -11.81 -11.41 5.12
CA LYS A 43 -10.70 -11.29 6.08
C LYS A 43 -9.96 -9.95 5.94
N VAL A 44 -9.80 -9.44 4.72
CA VAL A 44 -9.12 -8.18 4.41
C VAL A 44 -9.85 -6.97 4.98
N LEU A 45 -11.16 -6.90 4.80
CA LEU A 45 -11.96 -5.82 5.37
C LEU A 45 -11.94 -5.83 6.91
N ASN A 46 -11.87 -7.03 7.51
CA ASN A 46 -11.69 -7.17 8.95
C ASN A 46 -10.32 -6.66 9.41
N PHE A 47 -9.27 -6.84 8.60
CA PHE A 47 -7.96 -6.22 8.86
C PHE A 47 -8.06 -4.70 8.86
N PHE A 48 -8.68 -4.09 7.84
CA PHE A 48 -8.84 -2.63 7.80
C PHE A 48 -9.65 -2.08 8.98
N LYS A 49 -10.73 -2.76 9.36
CA LYS A 49 -11.50 -2.38 10.55
C LYS A 49 -10.61 -2.41 11.80
N LYS A 50 -9.92 -3.52 12.05
CA LYS A 50 -9.00 -3.65 13.21
C LYS A 50 -7.88 -2.61 13.16
N PHE A 51 -7.34 -2.31 11.98
CA PHE A 51 -6.31 -1.29 11.82
C PHE A 51 -6.80 0.10 12.25
N LEU A 52 -7.99 0.51 11.80
CA LEU A 52 -8.62 1.78 12.19
C LEU A 52 -8.96 1.82 13.68
N ASP A 53 -9.49 0.73 14.24
CA ASP A 53 -9.83 0.57 15.66
C ASP A 53 -8.59 0.71 16.56
N ASN A 54 -7.42 0.26 16.08
CA ASN A 54 -6.13 0.40 16.78
C ASN A 54 -5.47 1.77 16.61
N GLY A 55 -6.15 2.73 15.97
CA GLY A 55 -5.67 4.09 15.78
C GLY A 55 -4.93 4.33 14.46
N GLY A 56 -4.90 3.35 13.56
CA GLY A 56 -4.42 3.54 12.19
C GLY A 56 -5.23 4.59 11.43
N GLU A 57 -4.60 5.16 10.41
CA GLU A 57 -5.21 6.14 9.51
C GLU A 57 -5.23 5.60 8.07
N ILE A 58 -6.33 5.79 7.34
CA ILE A 58 -6.40 5.50 5.91
C ILE A 58 -6.63 6.81 5.18
N LYS A 59 -5.80 7.07 4.16
CA LYS A 59 -5.97 8.17 3.21
C LYS A 59 -6.45 7.59 1.90
N VAL A 60 -7.67 7.95 1.51
CA VAL A 60 -8.27 7.50 0.25
C VAL A 60 -7.68 8.29 -0.90
N LYS A 61 -6.67 7.74 -1.58
CA LYS A 61 -5.94 8.38 -2.68
C LYS A 61 -5.24 7.30 -3.52
N ILE A 62 -5.20 7.48 -4.84
CA ILE A 62 -4.31 6.68 -5.69
C ILE A 62 -2.87 7.05 -5.29
N PRO A 63 -2.03 6.10 -4.86
CA PRO A 63 -0.64 6.38 -4.54
C PRO A 63 0.09 6.99 -5.73
N GLU A 64 0.90 8.01 -5.50
CA GLU A 64 1.66 8.70 -6.54
C GLU A 64 3.15 8.78 -6.18
N GLU A 65 3.98 9.13 -7.15
CA GLU A 65 5.40 9.41 -6.95
C GLU A 65 5.67 10.46 -5.87
N SER A 66 4.82 11.49 -5.80
CA SER A 66 4.90 12.54 -4.79
C SER A 66 4.80 12.00 -3.37
N ASP A 67 4.00 10.95 -3.12
CA ASP A 67 3.86 10.34 -1.80
C ASP A 67 5.15 9.61 -1.38
N ILE A 68 5.84 8.96 -2.34
CA ILE A 68 7.13 8.30 -2.11
C ILE A 68 8.22 9.34 -1.86
N ILE A 69 8.34 10.34 -2.74
CA ILE A 69 9.33 11.41 -2.64
C ILE A 69 9.23 12.11 -1.28
N GLN A 70 8.01 12.41 -0.83
CA GLN A 70 7.79 13.06 0.45
C GLN A 70 8.35 12.25 1.63
N GLU A 71 8.10 10.94 1.67
CA GLU A 71 8.60 10.09 2.77
C GLU A 71 10.12 9.89 2.71
N ILE A 72 10.66 9.65 1.51
CA ILE A 72 12.11 9.46 1.32
C ILE A 72 12.89 10.74 1.65
N ARG A 73 12.41 11.93 1.26
CA ARG A 73 13.03 13.22 1.65
C ARG A 73 13.06 13.40 3.17
N ASN A 74 12.06 12.86 3.87
CA ASN A 74 12.00 12.86 5.32
C ASN A 74 12.83 11.73 5.96
N LYS A 75 13.64 11.00 5.19
CA LYS A 75 14.44 9.84 5.62
C LYS A 75 13.58 8.73 6.24
N ARG A 76 12.36 8.55 5.72
CA ARG A 76 11.41 7.53 6.19
C ARG A 76 11.18 6.49 5.09
N PRO A 77 11.62 5.23 5.27
CA PRO A 77 11.22 4.17 4.37
C PRO A 77 9.72 3.89 4.51
N LEU A 78 9.13 3.34 3.46
CA LEU A 78 7.70 3.04 3.38
C LEU A 78 7.48 1.70 2.70
N GLY A 79 6.44 0.98 3.09
CA GLY A 79 6.05 -0.27 2.43
C GLY A 79 5.20 0.03 1.20
N ALA A 80 5.41 -0.70 0.11
CA ALA A 80 4.52 -0.72 -1.03
C ALA A 80 4.06 -2.15 -1.29
N LEU A 81 2.75 -2.37 -1.31
CA LEU A 81 2.23 -3.66 -1.73
C LEU A 81 2.26 -3.73 -3.26
N MET A 82 3.02 -4.68 -3.78
CA MET A 82 3.22 -4.83 -5.22
C MET A 82 2.98 -6.26 -5.64
N THR A 83 2.72 -6.42 -6.94
CA THR A 83 2.87 -7.69 -7.64
C THR A 83 3.99 -7.57 -8.67
N THR A 84 4.99 -8.45 -8.61
CA THR A 84 6.27 -8.28 -9.32
C THR A 84 6.55 -9.36 -10.36
N ASN A 85 5.86 -10.50 -10.30
CA ASN A 85 6.06 -11.61 -11.24
C ASN A 85 5.64 -11.25 -12.67
N PHE A 86 4.76 -10.27 -12.86
CA PHE A 86 4.46 -9.74 -14.20
C PHE A 86 5.63 -9.00 -14.84
N ILE A 87 6.59 -8.54 -14.03
CA ILE A 87 7.72 -7.75 -14.50
C ILE A 87 8.93 -8.67 -14.78
N TYR A 88 9.17 -9.67 -13.93
CA TYR A 88 10.38 -10.50 -13.98
C TYR A 88 10.14 -12.02 -13.92
N GLY A 89 8.90 -12.44 -13.75
CA GLY A 89 8.54 -13.86 -13.68
C GLY A 89 8.56 -14.52 -15.05
N LYS A 90 8.78 -15.84 -15.07
CA LYS A 90 8.67 -16.65 -16.29
C LYS A 90 7.23 -16.73 -16.79
N GLU A 91 6.26 -16.65 -15.87
CA GLU A 91 4.83 -16.66 -16.15
C GLU A 91 4.14 -15.51 -15.41
N PRO A 92 3.16 -14.83 -16.05
CA PRO A 92 2.41 -13.75 -15.43
C PRO A 92 1.48 -14.31 -14.34
N LYS A 93 1.81 -14.05 -13.07
CA LYS A 93 0.98 -14.46 -11.93
C LYS A 93 0.94 -13.38 -10.87
N PHE A 94 -0.22 -13.17 -10.26
CA PHE A 94 -0.35 -12.30 -9.10
C PHE A 94 0.46 -12.85 -7.91
N ASN A 95 1.34 -12.00 -7.36
CA ASN A 95 2.13 -12.30 -6.17
C ASN A 95 2.21 -11.07 -5.26
N PHE A 96 1.24 -10.91 -4.37
CA PHE A 96 1.20 -9.74 -3.50
C PHE A 96 2.28 -9.81 -2.43
N HIS A 97 3.15 -8.80 -2.40
CA HIS A 97 4.23 -8.71 -1.43
C HIS A 97 4.58 -7.25 -1.11
N PHE A 98 4.77 -6.97 0.18
CA PHE A 98 5.24 -5.65 0.62
C PHE A 98 6.73 -5.51 0.37
N ASN A 99 7.09 -4.55 -0.48
CA ASN A 99 8.47 -4.15 -0.70
C ASN A 99 8.76 -2.88 0.11
N ILE A 100 9.92 -2.81 0.76
CA ILE A 100 10.30 -1.64 1.56
C ILE A 100 11.02 -0.65 0.66
N ILE A 101 10.38 0.45 0.29
CA ILE A 101 11.01 1.53 -0.45
C ILE A 101 12.01 2.25 0.44
N THR A 102 13.24 2.36 -0.04
CA THR A 102 14.36 3.01 0.67
C THR A 102 14.94 4.19 -0.09
N GLY A 103 14.56 4.38 -1.36
CA GLY A 103 15.00 5.51 -2.16
C GLY A 103 14.20 5.68 -3.44
N ILE A 104 14.31 6.86 -4.05
CA ILE A 104 13.77 7.19 -5.37
C ILE A 104 14.66 8.26 -6.02
N ASP A 105 14.94 8.11 -7.31
CA ASP A 105 15.61 9.12 -8.14
C ASP A 105 14.76 9.46 -9.37
N ASP A 106 15.32 10.09 -10.41
CA ASP A 106 14.57 10.46 -11.62
C ASP A 106 14.06 9.25 -12.43
N LYS A 107 14.71 8.08 -12.33
CA LYS A 107 14.44 6.90 -13.16
C LYS A 107 13.96 5.69 -12.38
N TYR A 108 14.39 5.53 -11.14
CA TYR A 108 14.29 4.31 -10.36
C TYR A 108 13.63 4.52 -9.00
N VAL A 109 12.92 3.48 -8.57
CA VAL A 109 12.52 3.27 -7.17
C VAL A 109 13.39 2.16 -6.59
N TYR A 110 14.02 2.42 -5.45
CA TYR A 110 14.90 1.49 -4.75
C TYR A 110 14.15 0.83 -3.61
N VAL A 111 14.23 -0.49 -3.53
CA VAL A 111 13.53 -1.26 -2.49
C VAL A 111 14.44 -2.29 -1.82
N ASN A 112 14.07 -2.67 -0.60
CA ASN A 112 14.49 -3.89 0.06
C ASN A 112 13.29 -4.84 0.13
N ASP A 113 13.38 -5.96 -0.58
CA ASP A 113 12.38 -7.03 -0.58
C ASP A 113 12.67 -7.97 0.61
N PRO A 114 11.76 -8.09 1.60
CA PRO A 114 11.99 -8.89 2.80
C PRO A 114 11.82 -10.40 2.61
N LEU A 115 11.61 -10.90 1.37
CA LEU A 115 11.61 -12.35 1.13
C LEU A 115 12.93 -12.99 1.59
N PRO A 116 12.88 -14.16 2.25
CA PRO A 116 14.06 -14.79 2.83
C PRO A 116 14.92 -15.56 1.81
N ASP A 117 14.47 -15.68 0.55
CA ASP A 117 15.14 -16.44 -0.50
C ASP A 117 15.81 -15.54 -1.54
N SER A 118 16.32 -16.15 -2.63
CA SER A 118 16.99 -15.43 -3.72
C SER A 118 16.13 -14.40 -4.44
N ARG A 119 14.81 -14.42 -4.21
CA ARG A 119 13.90 -13.39 -4.71
C ARG A 119 13.91 -12.15 -3.84
N GLY A 120 14.41 -12.18 -2.61
CA GLY A 120 14.47 -11.02 -1.71
C GLY A 120 15.64 -10.08 -2.00
N GLY A 121 15.91 -9.20 -1.03
CA GLY A 121 17.10 -8.34 -1.01
C GLY A 121 16.93 -6.98 -1.68
N LYS A 122 18.06 -6.33 -1.98
CA LYS A 122 18.10 -4.98 -2.56
C LYS A 122 17.74 -5.05 -4.03
N LYS A 123 16.73 -4.29 -4.45
CA LYS A 123 16.29 -4.19 -5.83
C LYS A 123 16.11 -2.74 -6.25
N LYS A 124 16.09 -2.53 -7.56
CA LYS A 124 15.64 -1.27 -8.16
C LYS A 124 14.71 -1.58 -9.33
N TYR A 125 13.64 -0.81 -9.42
CA TYR A 125 12.65 -0.90 -10.50
C TYR A 125 12.66 0.40 -11.27
N THR A 126 12.43 0.36 -12.59
CA THR A 126 12.09 1.62 -13.27
C THR A 126 10.80 2.16 -12.65
N LYS A 127 10.62 3.49 -12.60
CA LYS A 127 9.38 4.07 -12.07
C LYS A 127 8.14 3.49 -12.75
N LYS A 128 8.19 3.32 -14.07
CA LYS A 128 7.11 2.72 -14.86
C LYS A 128 6.75 1.32 -14.36
N ASP A 129 7.74 0.44 -14.21
CA ASP A 129 7.51 -0.94 -13.77
C ASP A 129 7.04 -0.98 -12.32
N PHE A 130 7.60 -0.11 -11.47
CA PHE A 130 7.20 0.01 -10.07
C PHE A 130 5.73 0.39 -9.95
N PHE A 131 5.30 1.48 -10.60
CA PHE A 131 3.91 1.93 -10.55
C PHE A 131 2.97 0.96 -11.24
N TYR A 132 3.40 0.30 -12.31
CA TYR A 132 2.63 -0.78 -12.91
C TYR A 132 2.38 -1.91 -11.90
N GLY A 133 3.43 -2.42 -11.23
CA GLY A 133 3.28 -3.47 -10.22
C GLY A 133 2.49 -3.05 -8.98
N LEU A 134 2.59 -1.78 -8.58
CA LEU A 134 1.78 -1.19 -7.51
C LEU A 134 0.31 -1.12 -7.91
N TYR A 135 -0.02 -0.53 -9.06
CA TYR A 135 -1.42 -0.35 -9.49
C TYR A 135 -2.08 -1.64 -9.94
N ALA A 136 -1.34 -2.54 -10.59
CA ALA A 136 -1.84 -3.87 -10.96
C ALA A 136 -2.30 -4.66 -9.73
N SER A 137 -1.72 -4.40 -8.55
CA SER A 137 -2.15 -5.08 -7.34
C SER A 137 -3.63 -4.84 -7.02
N ALA A 138 -4.26 -3.72 -7.41
CA ALA A 138 -5.70 -3.43 -7.13
C ALA A 138 -6.64 -4.51 -7.63
N TYR A 139 -6.26 -5.21 -8.69
CA TYR A 139 -7.09 -6.25 -9.29
C TYR A 139 -7.00 -7.58 -8.54
N GLY A 140 -6.15 -7.64 -7.53
CA GLY A 140 -5.76 -8.84 -6.84
C GLY A 140 -6.54 -9.17 -5.57
N ASP A 141 -6.77 -8.16 -4.74
CA ASP A 141 -7.48 -8.25 -3.46
C ASP A 141 -7.74 -6.83 -2.89
N LEU A 142 -8.61 -6.76 -1.89
CA LEU A 142 -9.15 -5.54 -1.30
C LEU A 142 -8.15 -4.64 -0.56
N ASP A 143 -6.98 -5.14 -0.17
CA ASP A 143 -5.91 -4.42 0.54
C ASP A 143 -4.81 -3.88 -0.37
N ASN A 144 -5.02 -3.97 -1.67
CA ASN A 144 -4.01 -3.70 -2.66
C ASN A 144 -4.00 -2.24 -3.16
N VAL A 145 -2.96 -1.89 -3.93
CA VAL A 145 -2.58 -0.51 -4.27
C VAL A 145 -2.42 0.31 -3.00
N SER A 146 -1.51 -0.13 -2.14
CA SER A 146 -1.31 0.46 -0.83
C SER A 146 0.14 0.86 -0.61
N LEU A 147 0.33 2.09 -0.13
CA LEU A 147 1.55 2.51 0.55
C LEU A 147 1.30 2.48 2.06
N LEU A 148 2.18 1.82 2.80
CA LEU A 148 2.19 1.77 4.25
C LEU A 148 3.28 2.70 4.79
N LEU A 149 2.85 3.77 5.47
CA LEU A 149 3.74 4.78 6.02
C LEU A 149 3.81 4.61 7.53
N VAL A 150 5.02 4.55 8.08
CA VAL A 150 5.27 4.40 9.52
C VAL A 150 6.11 5.59 10.00
N ARG A 151 5.55 6.40 10.89
CA ARG A 151 6.15 7.66 11.36
C ARG A 151 6.32 7.61 12.87
N LYS A 152 7.36 8.26 13.38
CA LYS A 152 7.42 8.57 14.82
C LYS A 152 6.30 9.57 15.15
N PRO A 153 5.67 9.46 16.33
CA PRO A 153 4.59 10.36 16.76
C PRO A 153 5.05 11.81 16.85
#